data_AF-A0A1F3SBP2-F1
#
_entry.id   AF-A0A1F3SBP2-F1
#
_cell.length_a   1.000
_cell.length_b   1.000
_cell.length_c   1.000
_cell.angle_alpha   90.00
_cell.angle_beta   90.00
_cell.angle_gamma   90.00
#
_symmetry.space_group_name_H-M   'P 1'
#
loop_
_entity.id
_entity.type
_entity.pdbx_description
1 polymer ?
#
loop_
_entity_poly.entity_id
_entity_poly.type
_entity_poly.pdbx_seq_one_letter_code
_entity_poly.pdbx_strand_id
1 'polypeptide(L)'
;MESALFFGDQNSLDFFDIRAGALRIPEVGLRLEEAQEIWDKNCGRAFSFQHFLCSDDTTFFKNINLKSLSLAVIQLGLYDRYIRIFQEPRYLAGNTQNDSALLVATREITFSELITNSQACHLVRPLAPLQVISEVVLDGRRLPRYKIMQRVEGKDDRIYRIVGSNEMSLPNALRQLIKSHMVQKIIHIGPGIMDKSSIIDDVVISESIDIDPMLGWFWSSLRSIESHVS
;
A
#
# COMPACT_ATOMS: atom_id res chain seq x y z
N MET A 1 -3.88 -5.88 23.54
CA MET A 1 -2.97 -4.89 22.92
C MET A 1 -3.61 -4.46 21.62
N GLU A 2 -4.05 -3.21 21.53
CA GLU A 2 -4.73 -2.70 20.34
C GLU A 2 -3.72 -2.48 19.21
N SER A 3 -4.06 -2.97 18.01
CA SER A 3 -3.20 -2.89 16.82
C SER A 3 -3.89 -2.12 15.69
N ALA A 4 -3.14 -1.28 15.01
CA ALA A 4 -3.53 -0.67 13.75
C ALA A 4 -2.70 -1.25 12.62
N LEU A 5 -3.32 -1.36 11.45
CA LEU A 5 -2.65 -1.72 10.22
C LEU A 5 -2.44 -0.46 9.38
N PHE A 6 -1.24 -0.30 8.86
CA PHE A 6 -0.82 0.91 8.15
C PHE A 6 -0.33 0.55 6.74
N PHE A 7 -0.97 1.11 5.71
CA PHE A 7 -0.54 0.96 4.32
C PHE A 7 0.60 1.95 4.02
N GLY A 8 1.77 1.40 3.67
CA GLY A 8 3.00 2.14 3.41
C GLY A 8 2.99 3.05 2.18
N ASP A 9 4.05 3.85 2.06
CA ASP A 9 4.25 4.76 0.92
C ASP A 9 4.98 4.09 -0.26
N GLN A 10 5.00 4.80 -1.39
CA GLN A 10 5.55 4.39 -2.69
C GLN A 10 7.00 3.88 -2.66
N ASN A 11 7.79 4.28 -1.66
CA ASN A 11 9.21 3.94 -1.59
C ASN A 11 9.50 2.51 -1.08
N SER A 12 8.45 1.78 -0.67
CA SER A 12 8.55 0.39 -0.22
C SER A 12 9.07 -0.58 -1.29
N LEU A 13 8.87 -0.28 -2.58
CA LEU A 13 9.26 -1.16 -3.69
C LEU A 13 10.55 -0.71 -4.42
N ASP A 14 11.36 0.14 -3.80
CA ASP A 14 12.51 0.77 -4.46
C ASP A 14 13.59 -0.21 -4.89
N PHE A 15 13.70 -1.36 -4.20
CA PHE A 15 14.73 -2.36 -4.46
C PHE A 15 14.17 -3.55 -5.23
N PHE A 16 14.85 -3.94 -6.32
CA PHE A 16 14.50 -5.11 -7.11
C PHE A 16 14.27 -6.38 -6.27
N ASP A 17 15.17 -6.67 -5.32
CA ASP A 17 15.06 -7.92 -4.55
C ASP A 17 13.79 -7.96 -3.70
N ILE A 18 13.37 -6.80 -3.17
CA ILE A 18 12.10 -6.66 -2.45
C ILE A 18 10.92 -6.96 -3.37
N ARG A 19 10.94 -6.41 -4.59
CA ARG A 19 9.90 -6.65 -5.60
C ARG A 19 9.83 -8.13 -5.96
N ALA A 20 10.98 -8.75 -6.25
CA ALA A 20 11.08 -10.17 -6.56
C ALA A 20 10.62 -11.07 -5.40
N GLY A 21 10.96 -10.70 -4.16
CA GLY A 21 10.49 -11.38 -2.96
C GLY A 21 8.96 -11.32 -2.81
N ALA A 22 8.37 -10.15 -3.02
CA ALA A 22 6.92 -9.94 -2.91
C ALA A 22 6.15 -10.79 -3.93
N LEU A 23 6.67 -10.94 -5.14
CA LEU A 23 6.06 -11.77 -6.20
C LEU A 23 5.96 -13.27 -5.84
N ARG A 24 6.76 -13.76 -4.89
CA ARG A 24 6.71 -15.15 -4.43
C ARG A 24 5.58 -15.41 -3.44
N ILE A 25 4.90 -14.37 -2.96
CA ILE A 25 3.78 -14.49 -2.02
C ILE A 25 2.50 -14.79 -2.84
N PRO A 26 1.82 -15.92 -2.60
CA PRO A 26 0.69 -16.34 -3.44
C PRO A 26 -0.44 -15.32 -3.55
N GLU A 27 -0.79 -14.66 -2.45
CA GLU A 27 -1.87 -13.66 -2.41
C GLU A 27 -1.53 -12.40 -3.22
N VAL A 28 -0.24 -12.05 -3.27
CA VAL A 28 0.26 -10.99 -4.15
C VAL A 28 0.15 -11.42 -5.60
N GLY A 29 0.53 -12.66 -5.93
CA GLY A 29 0.38 -13.23 -7.27
C GLY A 29 -1.08 -13.19 -7.78
N LEU A 30 -2.03 -13.67 -6.96
CA LEU A 30 -3.45 -13.66 -7.30
C LEU A 30 -3.98 -12.24 -7.56
N ARG A 31 -3.57 -11.26 -6.74
CA ARG A 31 -3.97 -9.86 -6.94
C ARG A 31 -3.36 -9.24 -8.19
N LEU A 32 -2.13 -9.63 -8.55
CA LEU A 32 -1.50 -9.18 -9.79
C LEU A 32 -2.18 -9.79 -11.02
N GLU A 33 -2.59 -11.05 -10.97
CA GLU A 33 -3.36 -11.71 -12.03
C GLU A 33 -4.72 -11.03 -12.21
N GLU A 34 -5.45 -10.78 -11.12
CA GLU A 34 -6.73 -10.06 -11.15
C GLU A 34 -6.56 -8.64 -11.70
N ALA A 35 -5.52 -7.92 -11.26
CA ALA A 35 -5.19 -6.59 -11.77
C ALA A 35 -4.86 -6.63 -13.27
N GLN A 36 -4.11 -7.63 -13.71
CA GLN A 36 -3.74 -7.83 -15.12
C GLN A 36 -4.99 -8.06 -15.98
N GLU A 37 -5.92 -8.92 -15.55
CA GLU A 37 -7.17 -9.13 -16.27
C GLU A 37 -8.00 -7.86 -16.42
N ILE A 38 -8.12 -7.07 -15.33
CA ILE A 38 -8.85 -5.80 -15.35
C ILE A 38 -8.16 -4.80 -16.27
N TRP A 39 -6.83 -4.72 -16.20
CA TRP A 39 -6.03 -3.85 -17.05
C TRP A 39 -6.19 -4.19 -18.54
N ASP A 40 -6.07 -5.48 -18.90
CA ASP A 40 -6.16 -5.94 -20.28
C ASP A 40 -7.55 -5.67 -20.88
N LYS A 41 -8.61 -5.78 -20.06
CA LYS A 41 -9.99 -5.48 -20.48
C LYS A 41 -10.26 -3.98 -20.66
N ASN A 42 -9.62 -3.09 -19.87
CA ASN A 42 -10.06 -1.70 -19.74
C ASN A 42 -9.06 -0.63 -20.20
N CYS A 43 -7.76 -0.92 -20.14
CA CYS A 43 -6.68 0.05 -20.37
C CYS A 43 -6.04 -0.06 -21.77
N GLY A 44 -6.25 -1.18 -22.48
CA GLY A 44 -5.93 -1.33 -23.91
C GLY A 44 -4.44 -1.24 -24.28
N ARG A 45 -3.53 -1.21 -23.31
CA ARG A 45 -2.08 -1.13 -23.52
C ARG A 45 -1.43 -2.47 -23.17
N ALA A 46 -0.57 -2.96 -24.06
CA ALA A 46 0.32 -4.08 -23.77
C ALA A 46 1.22 -3.70 -22.59
N PHE A 47 0.91 -4.27 -21.43
CA PHE A 47 1.62 -4.09 -20.18
C PHE A 47 1.51 -5.37 -19.38
N SER A 48 2.56 -5.71 -18.65
CA SER A 48 2.55 -6.83 -17.73
C SER A 48 3.06 -6.39 -16.37
N PHE A 49 2.21 -6.48 -15.35
CA PHE A 49 2.58 -6.13 -13.97
C PHE A 49 3.81 -6.92 -13.51
N GLN A 50 3.85 -8.22 -13.83
CA GLN A 50 4.96 -9.10 -13.44
C GLN A 50 6.27 -8.68 -14.11
N HIS A 51 6.26 -8.41 -15.42
CA HIS A 51 7.46 -7.94 -16.12
C HIS A 51 7.91 -6.56 -15.61
N PHE A 52 6.98 -5.67 -15.28
CA PHE A 52 7.30 -4.36 -14.72
C PHE A 52 7.94 -4.47 -13.34
N LEU A 53 7.40 -5.30 -12.46
CA LEU A 53 7.96 -5.54 -11.13
C LEU A 53 9.34 -6.20 -11.20
N CYS A 54 9.60 -7.03 -12.20
CA CYS A 54 10.90 -7.63 -12.49
C CYS A 54 11.85 -6.76 -13.33
N SER A 55 11.45 -5.53 -13.69
CA SER A 55 12.32 -4.63 -14.47
C SER A 55 13.43 -4.03 -13.61
N ASP A 56 14.50 -3.56 -14.25
CA ASP A 56 15.58 -2.84 -13.57
C ASP A 56 15.05 -1.59 -12.86
N ASP A 57 15.76 -1.17 -11.82
CA ASP A 57 15.36 -0.02 -10.99
C ASP A 57 15.17 1.24 -11.85
N THR A 58 16.00 1.44 -12.87
CA THR A 58 15.89 2.59 -13.78
C THR A 58 14.56 2.62 -14.51
N THR A 59 14.09 1.50 -15.07
CA THR A 59 12.79 1.42 -15.75
C THR A 59 11.64 1.56 -14.76
N PHE A 60 11.79 0.96 -13.59
CA PHE A 60 10.80 1.02 -12.52
C PHE A 60 10.59 2.46 -12.02
N PHE A 61 11.66 3.19 -11.72
CA PHE A 61 11.61 4.57 -11.22
C PHE A 61 11.08 5.58 -12.24
N LYS A 62 11.26 5.33 -13.55
CA LYS A 62 10.74 6.21 -14.60
C LYS A 62 9.21 6.29 -14.62
N ASN A 63 8.50 5.28 -14.11
CA ASN A 63 7.06 5.17 -14.22
C ASN A 63 6.37 5.29 -12.86
N ILE A 64 6.38 6.49 -12.26
CA ILE A 64 5.84 6.75 -10.91
C ILE A 64 4.38 6.27 -10.76
N ASN A 65 3.54 6.48 -11.78
CA ASN A 65 2.14 6.07 -11.73
C ASN A 65 1.99 4.54 -11.74
N LEU A 66 2.74 3.83 -12.58
CA LEU A 66 2.72 2.35 -12.59
C LEU A 66 3.31 1.78 -11.31
N LYS A 67 4.33 2.44 -10.74
CA LYS A 67 4.90 2.10 -9.44
C LYS A 67 3.85 2.25 -8.32
N SER A 68 3.12 3.37 -8.30
CA SER A 68 2.04 3.59 -7.34
C SER A 68 0.97 2.50 -7.43
N LEU A 69 0.50 2.20 -8.64
CA LEU A 69 -0.50 1.18 -8.87
C LEU A 69 0.00 -0.22 -8.46
N SER A 70 1.22 -0.57 -8.87
CA SER A 70 1.82 -1.87 -8.52
C SER A 70 2.00 -2.03 -7.01
N LEU A 71 2.35 -0.94 -6.31
CA LEU A 71 2.40 -0.95 -4.85
C LEU A 71 1.03 -1.23 -4.25
N ALA A 72 -0.01 -0.54 -4.70
CA ALA A 72 -1.35 -0.72 -4.17
C ALA A 72 -1.81 -2.18 -4.33
N VAL A 73 -1.54 -2.80 -5.49
CA VAL A 73 -1.85 -4.21 -5.76
C VAL A 73 -1.08 -5.15 -4.83
N ILE A 74 0.23 -4.92 -4.65
CA ILE A 74 1.05 -5.72 -3.73
C ILE A 74 0.56 -5.57 -2.28
N GLN A 75 0.27 -4.35 -1.84
CA GLN A 75 -0.24 -4.09 -0.50
C GLN A 75 -1.59 -4.77 -0.25
N LEU A 76 -2.48 -4.82 -1.26
CA LEU A 76 -3.73 -5.56 -1.14
C LEU A 76 -3.51 -7.07 -1.04
N GLY A 77 -2.55 -7.64 -1.79
CA GLY A 77 -2.18 -9.05 -1.64
C GLY A 77 -1.61 -9.36 -0.25
N LEU A 78 -0.75 -8.49 0.27
CA LEU A 78 -0.22 -8.60 1.64
C LEU A 78 -1.32 -8.42 2.70
N TYR A 79 -2.29 -7.54 2.45
CA TYR A 79 -3.46 -7.35 3.31
C TYR A 79 -4.34 -8.61 3.34
N ASP A 80 -4.68 -9.17 2.18
CA ASP A 80 -5.46 -10.40 2.07
C ASP A 80 -4.80 -11.57 2.80
N ARG A 81 -3.47 -11.66 2.67
CA ARG A 81 -2.68 -12.64 3.42
C ARG A 81 -2.76 -12.41 4.92
N TYR A 82 -2.60 -11.15 5.35
CA TYR A 82 -2.66 -10.77 6.75
C TYR A 82 -4.02 -11.14 7.36
N ILE A 83 -5.14 -10.75 6.75
CA ILE A 83 -6.49 -11.04 7.27
C ILE A 83 -6.87 -12.52 7.22
N ARG A 84 -6.18 -13.33 6.40
CA ARG A 84 -6.39 -14.79 6.38
C ARG A 84 -5.73 -15.48 7.57
N ILE A 85 -4.58 -14.96 8.03
CA ILE A 85 -3.78 -15.56 9.10
C ILE A 85 -4.13 -14.95 10.45
N PHE A 86 -4.42 -13.66 10.47
CA PHE A 86 -4.70 -12.86 11.65
C PHE A 86 -6.13 -12.30 11.61
N GLN A 87 -6.60 -11.78 12.73
CA GLN A 87 -7.88 -11.08 12.77
C GLN A 87 -7.80 -9.73 12.05
N GLU A 88 -8.89 -9.36 11.37
CA GLU A 88 -9.05 -8.04 10.77
C GLU A 88 -8.91 -6.93 11.83
N PRO A 89 -8.00 -5.95 11.61
CA PRO A 89 -7.63 -4.98 12.62
C PRO A 89 -8.74 -3.94 12.82
N ARG A 90 -8.83 -3.44 14.04
CA ARG A 90 -9.82 -2.42 14.43
C ARG A 90 -9.58 -1.09 13.71
N TYR A 91 -8.32 -0.78 13.41
CA TYR A 91 -7.92 0.46 12.76
C TYR A 91 -7.10 0.17 11.50
N LEU A 92 -7.46 0.85 10.42
CA LEU A 92 -6.68 0.94 9.20
C LEU A 92 -6.23 2.38 9.00
N ALA A 93 -5.00 2.59 8.55
CA ALA A 93 -4.49 3.90 8.18
C ALA A 93 -3.61 3.79 6.94
N GLY A 94 -3.52 4.87 6.18
CA GLY A 94 -2.74 4.86 4.94
C GLY A 94 -2.94 6.12 4.14
N ASN A 95 -2.16 6.24 3.07
CA ASN A 95 -2.24 7.36 2.14
C ASN A 95 -3.55 7.28 1.33
N THR A 96 -4.24 8.41 1.15
CA THR A 96 -5.47 8.52 0.36
C THR A 96 -5.25 9.06 -1.05
N GLN A 97 -4.03 9.46 -1.39
CA GLN A 97 -3.68 9.97 -2.71
C GLN A 97 -3.26 8.85 -3.66
N ASN A 98 -3.41 9.10 -4.97
CA ASN A 98 -3.07 8.18 -6.06
C ASN A 98 -3.83 6.84 -5.94
N ASP A 99 -3.16 5.74 -6.28
CA ASP A 99 -3.68 4.39 -6.15
C ASP A 99 -3.58 3.94 -4.68
N SER A 100 -4.65 4.13 -3.91
CA SER A 100 -4.65 3.83 -2.47
C SER A 100 -5.22 2.44 -2.17
N ALA A 101 -4.38 1.55 -1.62
CA ALA A 101 -4.81 0.25 -1.10
C ALA A 101 -5.80 0.37 0.07
N LEU A 102 -5.68 1.44 0.89
CA LEU A 102 -6.58 1.69 2.01
C LEU A 102 -8.04 1.77 1.55
N LEU A 103 -8.31 2.52 0.47
CA LEU A 103 -9.68 2.74 -0.02
C LEU A 103 -10.35 1.46 -0.52
N VAL A 104 -9.57 0.55 -1.12
CA VAL A 104 -10.06 -0.78 -1.52
C VAL A 104 -10.28 -1.66 -0.29
N ALA A 105 -9.34 -1.67 0.66
CA ALA A 105 -9.45 -2.47 1.88
C ALA A 105 -10.68 -2.08 2.73
N THR A 106 -11.02 -0.78 2.74
CA THR A 106 -12.20 -0.25 3.44
C THR A 106 -13.48 -0.27 2.62
N ARG A 107 -13.44 -0.81 1.39
CA ARG A 107 -14.56 -0.84 0.42
C ARG A 107 -15.14 0.54 0.07
N GLU A 108 -14.34 1.62 0.19
CA GLU A 108 -14.75 2.94 -0.32
C GLU A 108 -14.72 2.95 -1.86
N ILE A 109 -13.82 2.18 -2.46
CA ILE A 109 -13.79 1.88 -3.89
C ILE A 109 -13.62 0.37 -4.11
N THR A 110 -14.04 -0.13 -5.27
CA THR A 110 -13.78 -1.50 -5.70
C THR A 110 -12.35 -1.65 -6.23
N PHE A 111 -11.84 -2.90 -6.24
CA PHE A 111 -10.54 -3.18 -6.85
C PHE A 111 -10.51 -2.85 -8.34
N SER A 112 -11.62 -3.10 -9.06
CA SER A 112 -11.73 -2.70 -10.47
C SER A 112 -11.63 -1.19 -10.64
N GLU A 113 -12.31 -0.40 -9.80
CA GLU A 113 -12.23 1.06 -9.86
C GLU A 113 -10.81 1.58 -9.58
N LEU A 114 -10.07 0.95 -8.65
CA LEU A 114 -8.66 1.27 -8.42
C LEU A 114 -7.84 1.16 -9.71
N ILE A 115 -7.96 0.04 -10.43
CA ILE A 115 -7.18 -0.19 -11.66
C ILE A 115 -7.65 0.75 -12.79
N THR A 116 -8.96 0.88 -13.00
CA THR A 116 -9.49 1.65 -14.14
C THR A 116 -9.34 3.16 -13.98
N ASN A 117 -9.42 3.67 -12.75
CA ASN A 117 -9.29 5.09 -12.45
C ASN A 117 -7.84 5.50 -12.17
N SER A 118 -6.91 4.54 -12.20
CA SER A 118 -5.49 4.82 -12.01
C SER A 118 -4.99 5.79 -13.08
N GLN A 119 -4.16 6.75 -12.66
CA GLN A 119 -3.48 7.65 -13.59
C GLN A 119 -2.60 6.88 -14.59
N ALA A 120 -2.12 5.69 -14.20
CA ALA A 120 -1.37 4.82 -15.10
C ALA A 120 -2.22 4.35 -16.30
N CYS A 121 -3.52 4.12 -16.10
CA CYS A 121 -4.46 3.76 -17.16
C CYS A 121 -4.86 4.99 -18.00
N HIS A 122 -4.99 6.17 -17.37
CA HIS A 122 -5.45 7.40 -18.04
C HIS A 122 -4.44 8.11 -18.93
N LEU A 123 -3.13 7.89 -18.77
CA LEU A 123 -2.08 8.42 -19.67
C LEU A 123 -2.23 7.97 -21.15
N VAL A 124 -3.23 7.14 -21.45
CA VAL A 124 -3.53 6.59 -22.77
C VAL A 124 -4.84 7.17 -23.37
N ARG A 125 -5.70 7.85 -22.59
CA ARG A 125 -6.92 8.49 -23.11
C ARG A 125 -6.71 10.00 -23.27
N PRO A 126 -7.21 10.64 -24.35
CA PRO A 126 -7.22 12.09 -24.43
C PRO A 126 -8.02 12.64 -23.25
N LEU A 127 -7.37 13.46 -22.43
CA LEU A 127 -7.95 14.05 -21.22
C LEU A 127 -9.18 14.88 -21.60
N ALA A 128 -10.35 14.49 -21.10
CA ALA A 128 -11.42 15.45 -20.89
C ALA A 128 -10.93 16.47 -19.84
N PRO A 129 -11.33 17.75 -19.93
CA PRO A 129 -10.81 18.80 -19.05
C PRO A 129 -11.20 18.49 -17.60
N LEU A 130 -10.22 18.05 -16.81
CA LEU A 130 -10.39 17.87 -15.37
C LEU A 130 -10.55 19.24 -14.72
N GLN A 131 -11.61 19.41 -13.94
CA GLN A 131 -11.83 20.57 -13.10
C GLN A 131 -10.64 20.76 -12.16
N VAL A 132 -9.95 21.88 -12.32
CA VAL A 132 -8.82 22.29 -11.48
C VAL A 132 -9.39 22.71 -10.12
N ILE A 133 -9.37 21.79 -9.15
CA ILE A 133 -9.49 22.16 -7.75
C ILE A 133 -8.14 22.75 -7.35
N SER A 134 -8.13 24.05 -7.09
CA SER A 134 -6.96 24.81 -6.64
C SER A 134 -6.47 24.26 -5.30
N GLU A 135 -5.39 23.51 -5.31
CA GLU A 135 -4.71 23.04 -4.10
C GLU A 135 -3.22 23.36 -4.17
N VAL A 136 -2.65 23.70 -3.02
CA VAL A 136 -1.28 24.21 -2.86
C VAL A 136 -0.26 23.18 -3.34
N VAL A 137 0.31 23.43 -4.51
CA VAL A 137 1.44 22.69 -5.08
C VAL A 137 2.73 23.36 -4.61
N LEU A 138 3.45 22.72 -3.70
CA LEU A 138 4.83 23.09 -3.40
C LEU A 138 5.72 22.22 -4.30
N ASP A 139 6.44 22.84 -5.23
CA ASP A 139 7.48 22.22 -6.07
C ASP A 139 7.02 21.05 -6.98
N GLY A 140 5.77 21.08 -7.42
CA GLY A 140 5.20 20.07 -8.33
C GLY A 140 4.85 18.74 -7.67
N ARG A 141 5.07 18.56 -6.37
CA ARG A 141 4.74 17.34 -5.62
C ARG A 141 3.61 17.61 -4.63
N ARG A 142 2.54 16.82 -4.72
CA ARG A 142 1.45 16.85 -3.73
C ARG A 142 1.97 16.23 -2.44
N LEU A 143 1.76 16.91 -1.31
CA LEU A 143 2.08 16.35 0.00
C LEU A 143 1.16 15.15 0.28
N PRO A 144 1.70 13.99 0.71
CA PRO A 144 0.91 12.82 0.99
C PRO A 144 -0.10 13.10 2.10
N ARG A 145 -1.33 12.65 1.90
CA ARG A 145 -2.43 12.80 2.84
C ARG A 145 -2.83 11.44 3.36
N TYR A 146 -2.96 11.33 4.67
CA TYR A 146 -3.28 10.07 5.34
C TYR A 146 -4.63 10.18 6.02
N LYS A 147 -5.32 9.05 6.10
CA LYS A 147 -6.62 8.92 6.74
C LYS A 147 -6.62 7.72 7.68
N ILE A 148 -7.34 7.84 8.79
CA ILE A 148 -7.55 6.77 9.77
C ILE A 148 -8.99 6.32 9.70
N MET A 149 -9.17 5.01 9.67
CA MET A 149 -10.42 4.33 9.49
C MET A 149 -10.59 3.34 10.65
N GLN A 150 -11.75 3.36 11.30
CA GLN A 150 -12.08 2.44 12.38
C GLN A 150 -13.20 1.51 11.94
N ARG A 151 -13.05 0.21 12.19
CA ARG A 151 -14.09 -0.78 11.92
C ARG A 151 -15.33 -0.47 12.76
N VAL A 152 -16.50 -0.51 12.12
CA VAL A 152 -17.80 -0.35 12.80
C VAL A 152 -18.24 -1.69 13.34
N GLU A 153 -18.38 -1.82 14.66
CA GLU A 153 -18.88 -3.03 15.29
C GLU A 153 -20.37 -3.24 14.96
N GLY A 154 -20.76 -4.49 14.62
CA GLY A 154 -22.17 -4.89 14.48
C GLY A 154 -22.81 -4.73 13.09
N LYS A 155 -22.05 -4.40 12.05
CA LYS A 155 -22.46 -4.53 10.64
C LYS A 155 -21.41 -5.37 9.89
N ASP A 156 -21.77 -5.85 8.71
CA ASP A 156 -20.95 -6.61 7.74
C ASP A 156 -19.43 -6.39 7.92
N ASP A 157 -18.64 -7.46 7.97
CA ASP A 157 -17.30 -7.54 8.60
C ASP A 157 -16.23 -6.53 8.13
N ARG A 158 -16.50 -5.68 7.12
CA ARG A 158 -15.51 -4.74 6.53
C ARG A 158 -16.02 -3.32 6.35
N ILE A 159 -16.96 -2.87 7.20
CA ILE A 159 -17.40 -1.47 7.17
C ILE A 159 -16.53 -0.64 8.10
N TYR A 160 -15.93 0.40 7.53
CA TYR A 160 -15.09 1.34 8.26
C TYR A 160 -15.71 2.74 8.28
N ARG A 161 -15.44 3.49 9.34
CA ARG A 161 -15.75 4.93 9.44
C ARG A 161 -14.47 5.73 9.64
N ILE A 162 -14.47 6.93 9.11
CA ILE A 162 -13.38 7.90 9.29
C ILE A 162 -13.31 8.30 10.77
N VAL A 163 -12.10 8.36 11.33
CA VAL A 163 -11.88 8.85 12.69
C VAL A 163 -10.84 9.95 12.73
N GLY A 164 -11.21 11.10 13.29
CA GLY A 164 -10.37 12.31 13.33
C GLY A 164 -10.61 13.23 12.14
N SER A 165 -9.54 13.91 11.72
CA SER A 165 -9.56 14.74 10.51
C SER A 165 -9.63 13.87 9.26
N ASN A 166 -10.30 14.37 8.22
CA ASN A 166 -10.48 13.64 6.97
C ASN A 166 -9.13 13.33 6.29
N GLU A 167 -8.18 14.25 6.38
CA GLU A 167 -6.83 14.13 5.82
C GLU A 167 -5.81 14.78 6.75
N MET A 168 -4.68 14.11 6.99
CA MET A 168 -3.61 14.60 7.86
C MET A 168 -2.23 14.13 7.39
N SER A 169 -1.16 14.71 7.93
CA SER A 169 0.21 14.25 7.69
C SER A 169 0.50 12.93 8.42
N LEU A 170 1.49 12.17 7.95
CA LEU A 170 1.90 10.90 8.56
C LEU A 170 2.15 11.01 10.08
N PRO A 171 2.96 11.98 10.58
CA PRO A 171 3.20 12.08 12.02
C PRO A 171 1.92 12.35 12.83
N ASN A 172 0.96 13.08 12.26
CA ASN A 172 -0.31 13.35 12.92
C ASN A 172 -1.22 12.11 12.92
N ALA A 173 -1.24 11.35 11.83
CA ALA A 173 -1.98 10.08 11.77
C ALA A 173 -1.45 9.09 12.80
N LEU A 174 -0.13 8.91 12.87
CA LEU A 174 0.49 8.02 13.85
C LEU A 174 0.23 8.51 15.28
N ARG A 175 0.41 9.80 15.57
CA ARG A 175 0.11 10.35 16.91
C ARG A 175 -1.34 10.16 17.31
N GLN A 176 -2.29 10.32 16.38
CA GLN A 176 -3.71 10.14 16.69
C GLN A 176 -4.03 8.66 17.00
N LEU A 177 -3.51 7.71 16.21
CA LEU A 177 -3.65 6.28 16.50
C LEU A 177 -3.12 5.94 17.90
N ILE A 178 -1.93 6.45 18.24
CA ILE A 178 -1.24 6.12 19.48
C ILE A 178 -1.91 6.79 20.68
N LYS A 179 -2.10 8.11 20.63
CA LYS A 179 -2.57 8.90 21.78
C LYS A 179 -4.09 8.88 21.95
N SER A 180 -4.85 8.95 20.86
CA SER A 180 -6.31 9.07 20.92
C SER A 180 -7.01 7.72 20.88
N HIS A 181 -6.37 6.71 20.30
CA HIS A 181 -6.94 5.36 20.15
C HIS A 181 -6.16 4.28 20.90
N MET A 182 -5.12 4.67 21.67
CA MET A 182 -4.33 3.76 22.51
C MET A 182 -3.74 2.58 21.73
N VAL A 183 -3.43 2.80 20.44
CA VAL A 183 -2.79 1.78 19.60
C VAL A 183 -1.36 1.57 20.09
N GLN A 184 -1.03 0.34 20.44
CA GLN A 184 0.27 -0.08 20.97
C GLN A 184 1.11 -0.84 19.93
N LYS A 185 0.47 -1.33 18.86
CA LYS A 185 1.12 -2.00 17.73
C LYS A 185 0.72 -1.40 16.40
N ILE A 186 1.70 -1.09 15.56
CA ILE A 186 1.48 -0.70 14.17
C ILE A 186 2.04 -1.80 13.28
N ILE A 187 1.19 -2.34 12.41
CA ILE A 187 1.54 -3.38 11.46
C ILE A 187 1.59 -2.73 10.08
N HIS A 188 2.80 -2.60 9.54
CA HIS A 188 3.01 -2.04 8.21
C HIS A 188 2.66 -3.07 7.13
N ILE A 189 1.76 -2.70 6.21
CA ILE A 189 1.44 -3.46 5.01
C ILE A 189 2.16 -2.81 3.84
N GLY A 190 3.18 -3.50 3.39
CA GLY A 190 4.10 -3.05 2.37
C GLY A 190 5.45 -3.64 2.67
N PRO A 191 6.20 -4.08 1.66
CA PRO A 191 7.52 -4.61 1.91
C PRO A 191 8.48 -3.45 2.15
N GLY A 192 9.18 -3.40 3.29
CA GLY A 192 10.15 -2.35 3.58
C GLY A 192 9.83 -1.51 4.82
N ILE A 193 10.87 -0.81 5.26
CA ILE A 193 10.96 -0.24 6.60
C ILE A 193 10.21 1.09 6.66
N MET A 194 9.17 1.16 7.47
CA MET A 194 8.61 2.44 7.91
C MET A 194 9.68 3.20 8.71
N ASP A 195 9.96 4.45 8.34
CA ASP A 195 10.92 5.28 9.07
C ASP A 195 10.47 5.44 10.54
N LYS A 196 11.23 4.82 11.44
CA LYS A 196 10.98 4.78 12.87
C LYS A 196 11.37 6.07 13.58
N SER A 197 12.08 6.98 12.89
CA SER A 197 12.63 8.21 13.46
C SER A 197 11.57 9.18 14.02
N SER A 198 10.30 9.00 13.65
CA SER A 198 9.19 9.90 13.98
C SER A 198 8.20 9.35 15.02
N ILE A 199 8.49 8.19 15.62
CA ILE A 199 7.53 7.43 16.43
C ILE A 199 7.87 7.49 17.92
N ILE A 200 6.83 7.56 18.75
CA ILE A 200 6.88 7.72 20.22
C ILE A 200 7.36 6.41 20.87
N ASP A 201 8.16 6.50 21.95
CA ASP A 201 8.94 5.42 22.59
C ASP A 201 8.16 4.15 23.04
N ASP A 202 6.83 4.12 22.97
CA ASP A 202 5.98 3.05 23.54
C ASP A 202 5.23 2.19 22.49
N VAL A 203 5.60 2.27 21.20
CA VAL A 203 4.84 1.60 20.13
C VAL A 203 5.68 0.59 19.37
N VAL A 204 5.16 -0.63 19.29
CA VAL A 204 5.78 -1.71 18.52
C VAL A 204 5.39 -1.58 17.05
N ILE A 205 6.37 -1.34 16.19
CA ILE A 205 6.18 -1.34 14.74
C ILE A 205 6.72 -2.66 14.20
N SER A 206 5.90 -3.38 13.44
CA SER A 206 6.29 -4.61 12.77
C SER A 206 5.81 -4.59 11.32
N GLU A 207 6.54 -5.24 10.41
CA GLU A 207 6.04 -5.46 9.06
C GLU A 207 5.14 -6.69 9.04
N SER A 208 4.14 -6.69 8.14
CA SER A 208 3.25 -7.85 7.99
C SER A 208 4.00 -9.11 7.56
N ILE A 209 5.10 -8.94 6.81
CA ILE A 209 5.99 -10.00 6.38
C ILE A 209 6.74 -10.61 7.57
N ASP A 210 7.22 -9.79 8.51
CA ASP A 210 8.01 -10.24 9.67
C ASP A 210 7.20 -11.08 10.65
N ILE A 211 5.93 -10.73 10.83
CA ILE A 211 5.05 -11.40 11.80
C ILE A 211 4.41 -12.67 11.23
N ASP A 212 4.52 -12.89 9.92
CA ASP A 212 3.98 -14.07 9.27
C ASP A 212 4.97 -15.25 9.36
N PRO A 213 4.60 -16.34 10.08
CA PRO A 213 5.51 -17.46 10.30
C PRO A 213 5.88 -18.19 9.00
N MET A 214 5.07 -18.09 7.95
CA MET A 214 5.34 -18.71 6.65
C MET A 214 6.18 -17.82 5.73
N LEU A 215 6.46 -16.56 6.11
CA LEU A 215 7.30 -15.63 5.35
C LEU A 215 8.66 -15.37 6.02
N GLY A 216 9.06 -16.15 7.03
CA GLY A 216 10.39 -16.04 7.64
C GLY A 216 11.57 -16.24 6.68
N TRP A 217 11.32 -16.82 5.49
CA TRP A 217 12.30 -16.93 4.41
C TRP A 217 12.52 -15.61 3.64
N PHE A 218 11.63 -14.63 3.75
CA PHE A 218 11.63 -13.43 2.91
C PHE A 218 12.95 -12.66 3.06
N TRP A 219 13.25 -12.15 4.25
CA TRP A 219 14.47 -11.37 4.48
C TRP A 219 15.74 -12.20 4.48
N SER A 220 15.67 -13.47 4.90
CA SER A 220 16.85 -14.35 4.86
C SER A 220 17.28 -14.64 3.43
N SER A 221 16.33 -14.80 2.50
CA SER A 221 16.64 -14.94 1.08
C SER A 221 17.27 -13.66 0.50
N LEU A 222 16.85 -12.47 0.93
CA LEU A 222 17.43 -11.20 0.49
C LEU A 222 18.87 -10.99 1.00
N ARG A 223 19.12 -11.25 2.30
CA ARG A 223 20.46 -11.12 2.88
C ARG A 223 21.48 -12.10 2.30
N SER A 224 21.02 -13.29 1.87
CA SER A 224 21.89 -14.28 1.23
C SER A 224 22.42 -13.79 -0.12
N ILE A 225 21.64 -12.98 -0.85
CA ILE A 225 22.04 -12.40 -2.14
C ILE A 225 23.14 -11.35 -1.94
N GLU A 226 23.03 -10.50 -0.90
CA GLU A 226 24.04 -9.48 -0.58
C GLU A 226 25.42 -10.09 -0.27
N SER A 227 25.46 -11.23 0.42
CA SER A 227 26.71 -11.91 0.80
C SER A 227 27.47 -12.57 -0.36
N HIS A 228 26.83 -12.75 -1.52
CA HIS A 228 27.45 -13.33 -2.72
C HIS A 228 27.93 -12.29 -3.75
N VAL A 229 27.71 -11.00 -3.47
CA VAL A 229 28.14 -9.87 -4.30
C VAL A 229 29.32 -9.12 -3.65
N SER A 230 29.89 -9.67 -2.58
CA SER A 230 31.06 -9.14 -1.85
C SER A 230 32.37 -9.77 -2.31
#